data_AF-A0A6M1Z8F5-F1
#
_entry.id   AF-A0A6M1Z8F5-F1
#
_cell.length_a   1.000
_cell.length_b   1.000
_cell.length_c   1.000
_cell.angle_alpha   90.00
_cell.angle_beta   90.00
_cell.angle_gamma   90.00
#
_symmetry.space_group_name_H-M   'P 1'
#
loop_
_entity.id
_entity.type
_entity.pdbx_description
1 polymer ?
#
loop_
_entity_poly.entity_id
_entity_poly.type
_entity_poly.pdbx_seq_one_letter_code
_entity_poly.pdbx_strand_id
1 'polypeptide(L)'
;ALKYAHEDLKKDKEIVLAAVKQKGEALKYAHRELKKDREVVLAAVKENCWALKYAHEDLKKDREIVLAAVKQDGLALENAHEDLKKDKEVVLAAVKENCWVLQYAHEDIKKDKEIVLAAVKQNGWALEDAHEDLKKDKEIVLAAIKQNGRALKYAHEDFKKDREIVLTAVKQNGKALEYAHEDLKKDKEVRLAAERH
;
A
#
# COMPACT_ATOMS: atom_id res chain seq x y z
N ALA A 1 24.53 16.05 13.00
CA ALA A 1 24.83 17.44 13.38
C ALA A 1 23.59 18.21 13.86
N LEU A 2 22.54 18.37 13.04
CA LEU A 2 21.40 19.27 13.36
C LEU A 2 20.65 18.96 14.68
N LYS A 3 20.62 17.69 15.11
CA LYS A 3 20.04 17.25 16.40
C LYS A 3 20.57 18.02 17.61
N TYR A 4 21.87 18.33 17.63
CA TYR A 4 22.56 18.96 18.77
C TYR A 4 22.91 20.43 18.50
N ALA A 5 22.44 20.98 17.37
CA ALA A 5 22.72 22.36 17.01
C ALA A 5 21.96 23.35 17.92
N HIS A 6 22.53 24.54 18.09
CA HIS A 6 21.86 25.66 18.77
C HIS A 6 20.54 26.01 18.05
N GLU A 7 19.56 26.57 18.77
CA GLU A 7 18.23 26.85 18.23
C GLU A 7 18.26 27.79 17.01
N ASP A 8 19.19 28.73 16.96
CA ASP A 8 19.34 29.64 15.82
C ASP A 8 19.73 28.89 14.54
N LEU A 9 20.57 27.87 14.64
CA LEU A 9 20.98 27.05 13.49
C LEU A 9 19.84 26.14 12.99
N LYS A 10 18.87 25.81 13.85
CA LYS A 10 17.67 25.07 13.45
C LYS A 10 16.63 25.95 12.76
N LYS A 11 16.78 27.28 12.85
CA LYS A 11 15.96 28.30 12.17
C LYS A 11 16.60 28.80 10.88
N ASP A 12 17.92 28.64 10.74
CA ASP A 12 18.64 29.00 9.53
C ASP A 12 18.27 28.05 8.37
N LYS A 13 17.65 28.61 7.34
CA LYS A 13 17.18 27.85 6.18
C LYS A 13 18.33 27.20 5.41
N GLU A 14 19.45 27.88 5.22
CA GLU A 14 20.57 27.36 4.43
C GLU A 14 21.23 26.17 5.12
N ILE A 15 21.45 26.28 6.44
CA ILE A 15 22.01 25.19 7.25
C ILE A 15 21.07 23.99 7.27
N VAL A 16 19.77 24.23 7.48
CA VAL A 16 18.78 23.15 7.51
C VAL A 16 18.63 22.51 6.14
N LEU A 17 18.61 23.29 5.06
CA LEU A 17 18.56 22.78 3.70
C LEU A 17 19.78 21.92 3.36
N ALA A 18 20.98 22.35 3.75
CA ALA A 18 22.21 21.56 3.58
C ALA A 18 22.17 20.27 4.41
N ALA A 19 21.59 20.29 5.61
CA ALA A 19 21.44 19.12 6.46
C ALA A 19 20.44 18.11 5.88
N VAL A 20 19.27 18.55 5.42
CA VAL A 20 18.25 17.64 4.88
C VAL A 20 18.64 17.03 3.53
N LYS A 21 19.45 17.74 2.73
CA LYS A 21 20.02 17.20 1.48
C LYS A 21 21.03 16.07 1.70
N GLN A 22 21.65 16.01 2.88
CA GLN A 22 22.57 14.93 3.27
C GLN A 22 21.88 13.82 4.05
N LYS A 23 20.82 14.16 4.79
CA LYS A 23 20.00 13.23 5.56
C LYS A 23 18.63 13.85 5.82
N GLY A 24 17.62 13.44 5.07
CA GLY A 24 16.26 13.96 5.06
C GLY A 24 15.58 13.87 6.43
N GLU A 25 15.91 12.86 7.23
CA GLU A 25 15.46 12.76 8.63
C GLU A 25 15.89 13.94 9.51
N ALA A 26 16.89 14.73 9.10
CA ALA A 26 17.28 15.95 9.77
C ALA A 26 16.10 16.94 9.89
N LEU A 27 15.10 16.86 9.00
CA LEU A 27 13.87 17.65 9.07
C LEU A 27 13.17 17.52 10.43
N LYS A 28 13.30 16.37 11.11
CA LYS A 28 12.79 16.15 12.48
C LYS A 28 13.22 17.27 13.45
N TYR A 29 14.44 17.77 13.29
CA TYR A 29 15.09 18.73 14.19
C TYR A 29 14.96 20.19 13.71
N ALA A 30 14.47 20.42 12.50
CA ALA A 30 14.24 21.76 12.00
C ALA A 30 13.18 22.51 12.82
N HIS A 31 13.31 23.83 12.90
CA HIS A 31 12.30 24.68 13.50
C HIS A 31 10.94 24.53 12.79
N ARG A 32 9.84 24.75 13.51
CA ARG A 32 8.47 24.55 12.99
C ARG A 32 8.20 25.29 11.68
N GLU A 33 8.71 26.51 11.54
CA GLU A 33 8.54 27.31 10.32
C GLU A 33 9.25 26.69 9.11
N LEU A 34 10.41 26.04 9.29
CA LEU A 34 11.09 25.35 8.19
C LEU A 34 10.45 23.98 7.85
N LYS A 35 9.69 23.40 8.77
CA LYS A 35 8.82 22.25 8.47
C LYS A 35 7.60 22.62 7.63
N LYS A 36 7.31 23.92 7.48
CA LYS A 36 6.33 24.49 6.55
C LYS A 36 6.97 25.02 5.27
N ASP A 37 8.30 25.13 5.23
CA ASP A 37 8.99 25.58 4.03
C ASP A 37 8.99 24.46 3.00
N ARG A 38 8.28 24.71 1.90
CA ARG A 38 8.08 23.73 0.83
C ARG A 38 9.39 23.23 0.24
N GLU A 39 10.37 24.10 0.05
CA GLU A 39 11.66 23.75 -0.54
C GLU A 39 12.46 22.85 0.39
N VAL A 40 12.51 23.18 1.69
CA VAL A 40 13.19 22.38 2.70
C VAL A 40 12.56 21.00 2.81
N VAL A 41 11.23 20.92 2.88
CA VAL A 41 10.53 19.63 2.98
C VAL A 41 10.67 18.81 1.71
N LEU A 42 10.53 19.41 0.53
CA LEU A 42 10.71 18.69 -0.73
C LEU A 42 12.14 18.18 -0.88
N ALA A 43 13.15 18.95 -0.48
CA ALA A 43 14.53 18.51 -0.47
C ALA A 43 14.75 17.33 0.49
N ALA A 44 14.16 17.39 1.69
CA ALA A 44 14.22 16.30 2.65
C ALA A 44 13.55 15.02 2.13
N VAL A 45 12.36 15.15 1.53
CA VAL A 45 11.59 14.03 0.98
C VAL A 45 12.28 13.40 -0.24
N LYS A 46 12.90 14.21 -1.11
CA LYS A 46 13.68 13.70 -2.25
C LYS A 46 14.92 12.91 -1.83
N GLU A 47 15.48 13.20 -0.66
CA GLU A 47 16.59 12.41 -0.10
C GLU A 47 16.06 11.17 0.62
N ASN A 48 15.01 11.30 1.42
CA ASN A 48 14.37 10.21 2.14
C ASN A 48 12.86 10.46 2.27
N CYS A 49 12.06 9.65 1.58
CA CYS A 49 10.59 9.74 1.59
C CYS A 49 9.97 9.74 3.01
N TRP A 50 10.58 9.04 3.97
CA TRP A 50 10.11 8.99 5.36
C TRP A 50 10.26 10.32 6.10
N ALA A 51 10.97 11.31 5.53
CA ALA A 51 10.99 12.67 6.05
C ALA A 51 9.61 13.34 6.02
N LEU A 52 8.69 12.87 5.17
CA LEU A 52 7.32 13.38 5.08
C LEU A 52 6.60 13.38 6.44
N LYS A 53 6.89 12.41 7.32
CA LYS A 53 6.30 12.33 8.67
C LYS A 53 6.62 13.54 9.55
N TYR A 54 7.67 14.29 9.24
CA TYR A 54 8.11 15.47 9.97
C TYR A 54 7.65 16.79 9.35
N ALA A 55 7.06 16.75 8.15
CA ALA A 55 6.52 17.92 7.49
C ALA A 55 5.30 18.47 8.25
N HIS A 56 5.02 19.76 8.07
CA HIS A 56 3.77 20.35 8.52
C HIS A 56 2.58 19.73 7.78
N GLU A 57 1.41 19.69 8.41
CA GLU A 57 0.19 19.08 7.84
C GLU A 57 -0.21 19.66 6.47
N ASP A 58 0.01 20.97 6.26
CA ASP A 58 -0.25 21.60 4.96
C ASP A 58 0.61 21.02 3.83
N LEU A 59 1.85 20.62 4.14
CA LEU A 59 2.76 20.02 3.15
C LEU A 59 2.54 18.51 2.99
N LYS A 60 1.88 17.86 3.95
CA LYS A 60 1.35 16.49 3.77
C LYS A 60 0.13 16.44 2.84
N LYS A 61 -0.45 17.61 2.51
CA LYS A 61 -1.46 17.80 1.47
C LYS A 61 -0.86 18.23 0.13
N ASP A 62 0.41 18.61 0.10
CA ASP A 62 1.07 18.99 -1.14
C ASP A 62 1.28 17.73 -1.99
N ARG A 63 0.51 17.68 -3.07
CA ARG A 63 0.46 16.53 -3.97
C ARG A 63 1.81 16.21 -4.59
N GLU A 64 2.64 17.21 -4.91
CA GLU A 64 3.96 16.99 -5.51
C GLU A 64 4.92 16.38 -4.48
N ILE A 65 4.91 16.88 -3.24
CA ILE A 65 5.73 16.33 -2.16
C ILE A 65 5.33 14.89 -1.87
N VAL A 66 4.04 14.60 -1.74
CA VAL A 66 3.57 13.24 -1.47
C VAL A 66 3.85 12.31 -2.65
N LEU A 67 3.66 12.75 -3.89
CA LEU A 67 4.04 11.97 -5.08
C LEU A 67 5.55 11.66 -5.10
N ALA A 68 6.39 12.61 -4.70
CA ALA A 68 7.84 12.37 -4.61
C ALA A 68 8.19 11.35 -3.52
N ALA A 69 7.41 11.30 -2.42
CA ALA A 69 7.59 10.33 -1.36
C ALA A 69 7.14 8.92 -1.79
N VAL A 70 5.91 8.77 -2.29
CA VAL A 70 5.33 7.46 -2.62
C VAL A 70 6.00 6.77 -3.81
N LYS A 71 6.66 7.54 -4.70
CA LYS A 71 7.47 6.99 -5.80
C LYS A 71 8.80 6.40 -5.34
N GLN A 72 9.27 6.71 -4.13
CA GLN A 72 10.46 6.07 -3.55
C GLN A 72 10.08 4.86 -2.70
N ASP A 73 9.02 5.00 -1.92
CA ASP A 73 8.42 3.92 -1.15
C ASP A 73 6.92 4.19 -1.01
N GLY A 74 6.11 3.30 -1.59
CA GLY A 74 4.65 3.44 -1.56
C GLY A 74 4.10 3.57 -0.14
N LEU A 75 4.74 2.96 0.87
CA LEU A 75 4.31 3.03 2.27
C LEU A 75 4.40 4.43 2.86
N ALA A 76 5.12 5.36 2.21
CA ALA A 76 5.12 6.77 2.60
C ALA A 76 3.72 7.40 2.56
N LEU A 77 2.75 6.79 1.84
CA LEU A 77 1.34 7.20 1.84
C LEU A 77 0.73 7.21 3.25
N GLU A 78 1.20 6.36 4.17
CA GLU A 78 0.76 6.34 5.57
C GLU A 78 0.84 7.74 6.22
N ASN A 79 1.88 8.51 5.85
CA ASN A 79 2.17 9.84 6.39
C ASN A 79 1.56 10.99 5.58
N ALA A 80 0.86 10.70 4.48
CA ALA A 80 0.14 11.70 3.71
C ALA A 80 -1.16 12.11 4.42
N HIS A 81 -1.67 13.30 4.09
CA HIS A 81 -2.98 13.73 4.57
C HIS A 81 -4.10 12.84 3.99
N GLU A 82 -5.20 12.67 4.72
CA GLU A 82 -6.36 11.85 4.31
C GLU A 82 -6.90 12.22 2.92
N ASP A 83 -6.81 13.50 2.54
CA ASP A 83 -7.22 13.95 1.21
C ASP A 83 -6.42 13.32 0.06
N LEU A 84 -5.16 12.97 0.30
CA LEU A 84 -4.32 12.31 -0.71
C LEU A 84 -4.40 10.79 -0.63
N LYS A 85 -4.85 10.23 0.51
CA LYS A 85 -5.19 8.80 0.62
C LYS A 85 -6.48 8.43 -0.14
N LYS A 86 -7.24 9.41 -0.59
CA LYS A 86 -8.37 9.28 -1.53
C LYS A 86 -8.07 9.78 -2.95
N ASP A 87 -6.88 10.34 -3.19
CA ASP A 87 -6.48 10.75 -4.54
C ASP A 87 -6.07 9.50 -5.33
N LYS A 88 -6.86 9.15 -6.34
CA LYS A 88 -6.65 7.93 -7.13
C LYS A 88 -5.27 7.88 -7.77
N GLU A 89 -4.76 8.99 -8.29
CA GLU A 89 -3.46 9.00 -8.97
C GLU A 89 -2.31 8.83 -7.97
N VAL A 90 -2.41 9.46 -6.80
CA VAL A 90 -1.42 9.30 -5.72
C VAL A 90 -1.42 7.88 -5.19
N VAL A 91 -2.59 7.33 -4.88
CA VAL A 91 -2.70 5.96 -4.36
C VAL A 91 -2.29 4.93 -5.41
N LEU A 92 -2.68 5.11 -6.67
CA LEU A 92 -2.26 4.21 -7.75
C LEU A 92 -0.74 4.26 -7.95
N ALA A 93 -0.10 5.42 -7.86
CA ALA A 93 1.35 5.53 -7.89
C ALA A 93 1.99 4.77 -6.73
N ALA A 94 1.45 4.92 -5.52
CA ALA A 94 1.94 4.22 -4.33
C ALA A 94 1.74 2.70 -4.42
N VAL A 95 0.57 2.25 -4.91
CA VAL A 95 0.26 0.82 -5.12
C VAL A 95 1.18 0.21 -6.16
N LYS A 96 1.52 0.91 -7.24
CA LYS A 96 2.46 0.42 -8.27
C LYS A 96 3.86 0.14 -7.71
N GLU A 97 4.28 0.88 -6.69
CA GLU A 97 5.53 0.63 -5.98
C GLU A 97 5.38 -0.47 -4.92
N ASN A 98 4.27 -0.48 -4.18
CA ASN A 98 4.02 -1.48 -3.14
C ASN A 98 2.52 -1.73 -2.94
N CYS A 99 2.06 -2.95 -3.23
CA CYS A 99 0.65 -3.33 -3.07
C CYS A 99 0.12 -3.26 -1.63
N TRP A 100 1.00 -3.38 -0.61
CA TRP A 100 0.62 -3.31 0.80
C TRP A 100 0.14 -1.92 1.22
N VAL A 101 0.28 -0.93 0.36
CA VAL A 101 -0.24 0.42 0.56
C VAL A 101 -1.77 0.45 0.66
N LEU A 102 -2.45 -0.54 0.06
CA LEU A 102 -3.91 -0.59 0.05
C LEU A 102 -4.53 -0.55 1.46
N GLN A 103 -3.84 -1.10 2.47
CA GLN A 103 -4.28 -1.05 3.88
C GLN A 103 -4.41 0.39 4.41
N TYR A 104 -3.62 1.34 3.88
CA TYR A 104 -3.62 2.76 4.27
C TYR A 104 -4.50 3.64 3.38
N ALA A 105 -5.03 3.11 2.29
CA ALA A 105 -5.88 3.87 1.39
C ALA A 105 -7.26 4.11 2.02
N HIS A 106 -7.92 5.20 1.60
CA HIS A 106 -9.29 5.48 2.02
C HIS A 106 -10.26 4.37 1.55
N GLU A 107 -11.36 4.15 2.27
CA GLU A 107 -12.34 3.10 1.95
C GLU A 107 -12.91 3.20 0.53
N ASP A 108 -13.08 4.43 0.02
CA ASP A 108 -13.51 4.65 -1.37
C ASP A 108 -12.49 4.16 -2.41
N ILE A 109 -11.20 4.15 -2.06
CA ILE A 109 -10.14 3.61 -2.92
C ILE A 109 -10.11 2.08 -2.85
N LYS A 110 -10.40 1.49 -1.70
CA LYS A 110 -10.54 0.02 -1.56
C LYS A 110 -11.74 -0.53 -2.35
N LYS A 111 -12.68 0.33 -2.77
CA LYS A 111 -13.77 0.03 -3.71
C LYS A 111 -13.39 0.25 -5.18
N ASP A 112 -12.26 0.90 -5.45
CA ASP A 112 -11.84 1.19 -6.80
C ASP A 112 -11.26 -0.08 -7.45
N LYS A 113 -11.99 -0.59 -8.44
CA LYS A 113 -11.63 -1.83 -9.13
C LYS A 113 -10.25 -1.75 -9.81
N GLU A 114 -9.87 -0.60 -10.38
CA GLU A 114 -8.58 -0.46 -11.07
C GLU A 114 -7.42 -0.56 -10.07
N ILE A 115 -7.53 0.16 -8.95
CA ILE A 115 -6.48 0.19 -7.92
C ILE A 115 -6.35 -1.18 -7.24
N VAL A 116 -7.47 -1.80 -6.86
CA VAL A 116 -7.44 -3.15 -6.25
C VAL A 116 -6.92 -4.18 -7.24
N LEU A 117 -7.31 -4.12 -8.51
CA LEU A 117 -6.78 -5.02 -9.54
C LEU A 117 -5.27 -4.87 -9.70
N ALA A 118 -4.75 -3.64 -9.65
CA ALA A 118 -3.32 -3.37 -9.70
C ALA A 118 -2.58 -3.95 -8.48
N ALA A 119 -3.19 -3.88 -7.29
CA ALA A 119 -2.61 -4.43 -6.06
C ALA A 119 -2.60 -5.97 -6.07
N VAL A 120 -3.72 -6.63 -6.40
CA VAL A 120 -3.80 -8.11 -6.39
C VAL A 120 -2.93 -8.75 -7.48
N LYS A 121 -2.69 -8.04 -8.59
CA LYS A 121 -1.75 -8.47 -9.63
C LYS A 121 -0.29 -8.45 -9.18
N GLN A 122 0.06 -7.70 -8.14
CA GLN A 122 1.40 -7.77 -7.55
C GLN A 122 1.46 -8.84 -6.46
N ASN A 123 0.44 -8.92 -5.61
CA ASN A 123 0.34 -9.94 -4.58
C ASN A 123 -1.13 -10.31 -4.31
N GLY A 124 -1.46 -11.60 -4.46
CA GLY A 124 -2.83 -12.09 -4.24
C GLY A 124 -3.38 -11.84 -2.83
N TRP A 125 -2.52 -11.67 -1.81
CA TRP A 125 -2.96 -11.33 -0.46
C TRP A 125 -3.51 -9.91 -0.32
N ALA A 126 -3.25 -9.00 -1.27
CA ALA A 126 -3.85 -7.68 -1.28
C ALA A 126 -5.39 -7.71 -1.38
N LEU A 127 -5.99 -8.87 -1.72
CA LEU A 127 -7.43 -9.08 -1.67
C LEU A 127 -7.99 -8.93 -0.24
N GLU A 128 -7.19 -9.13 0.81
CA GLU A 128 -7.58 -8.94 2.21
C GLU A 128 -8.10 -7.52 2.47
N ASP A 129 -7.39 -6.52 1.94
CA ASP A 129 -7.68 -5.09 2.12
C ASP A 129 -8.72 -4.55 1.13
N ALA A 130 -9.16 -5.34 0.15
CA ALA A 130 -10.19 -4.92 -0.79
C ALA A 130 -11.55 -4.77 -0.10
N HIS A 131 -12.40 -3.88 -0.61
CA HIS A 131 -13.78 -3.78 -0.14
C HIS A 131 -14.56 -5.08 -0.41
N GLU A 132 -15.54 -5.40 0.44
CA GLU A 132 -16.34 -6.63 0.37
C GLU A 132 -17.02 -6.84 -1.00
N ASP A 133 -17.43 -5.76 -1.66
CA ASP A 133 -17.99 -5.84 -3.01
C ASP A 133 -16.98 -6.36 -4.05
N LEU A 134 -15.70 -6.03 -3.90
CA LEU A 134 -14.65 -6.51 -4.80
C LEU A 134 -14.17 -7.92 -4.43
N LYS A 135 -14.34 -8.36 -3.18
CA LYS A 135 -14.19 -9.77 -2.78
C LYS A 135 -15.27 -10.68 -3.39
N LYS A 136 -16.34 -10.09 -3.93
CA LYS A 136 -17.40 -10.73 -4.74
C LYS A 136 -17.20 -10.53 -6.25
N ASP A 137 -16.20 -9.76 -6.68
CA ASP A 137 -15.89 -9.61 -8.10
C ASP A 137 -15.04 -10.79 -8.58
N LYS A 138 -15.60 -11.61 -9.49
CA LYS A 138 -14.95 -12.82 -10.00
C LYS A 138 -13.61 -12.51 -10.69
N GLU A 139 -13.48 -11.37 -11.37
CA GLU A 139 -12.25 -10.98 -12.06
C GLU A 139 -11.14 -10.68 -11.05
N ILE A 140 -11.44 -9.89 -10.02
CA ILE A 140 -10.50 -9.52 -8.96
C ILE A 140 -10.04 -10.76 -8.18
N VAL A 141 -10.99 -11.61 -7.78
CA VAL A 141 -10.71 -12.83 -7.01
C VAL A 141 -9.87 -13.82 -7.82
N LEU A 142 -10.19 -14.04 -9.10
CA LEU A 142 -9.37 -14.90 -9.94
C LEU A 142 -7.98 -14.32 -10.21
N ALA A 143 -7.85 -13.00 -10.34
CA ALA A 143 -6.54 -12.35 -10.46
C ALA A 143 -5.70 -12.57 -9.19
N ALA A 144 -6.30 -12.42 -8.01
CA ALA A 144 -5.65 -12.68 -6.73
C ALA A 144 -5.23 -14.15 -6.58
N ILE A 145 -6.13 -15.09 -6.92
CA ILE A 145 -5.87 -16.54 -6.86
C ILE A 145 -4.73 -16.95 -7.80
N LYS A 146 -4.68 -16.39 -9.02
CA LYS A 146 -3.59 -16.66 -9.96
C LYS A 146 -2.23 -16.28 -9.38
N GLN A 147 -2.16 -15.17 -8.65
CA GLN A 147 -0.93 -14.77 -7.95
C GLN A 147 -0.65 -15.59 -6.69
N ASN A 148 -1.68 -15.94 -5.92
CA ASN A 148 -1.56 -16.80 -4.76
C ASN A 148 -2.88 -17.53 -4.50
N GLY A 149 -2.90 -18.85 -4.66
CA GLY A 149 -4.10 -19.68 -4.51
C GLY A 149 -4.71 -19.59 -3.12
N ARG A 150 -3.88 -19.32 -2.09
CA ARG A 150 -4.34 -19.08 -0.71
C ARG A 150 -5.12 -17.77 -0.56
N ALA A 151 -5.11 -16.88 -1.56
CA ALA A 151 -5.98 -15.70 -1.59
C ALA A 151 -7.47 -16.07 -1.57
N LEU A 152 -7.83 -17.32 -1.92
CA LEU A 152 -9.19 -17.86 -1.70
C LEU A 152 -9.70 -17.64 -0.27
N LYS A 153 -8.80 -17.60 0.73
CA LYS A 153 -9.12 -17.24 2.13
C LYS A 153 -9.97 -15.96 2.23
N TYR A 154 -9.65 -14.96 1.42
CA TYR A 154 -10.23 -13.62 1.46
C TYR A 154 -11.35 -13.39 0.45
N ALA A 155 -11.60 -14.36 -0.43
CA ALA A 155 -12.74 -14.31 -1.33
C ALA A 155 -14.06 -14.43 -0.54
N HIS A 156 -15.15 -13.92 -1.10
CA HIS A 156 -16.48 -14.09 -0.54
C HIS A 156 -16.85 -15.59 -0.41
N GLU A 157 -17.70 -15.92 0.57
CA GLU A 157 -18.10 -17.31 0.86
C GLU A 157 -18.72 -18.04 -0.34
N ASP A 158 -19.43 -17.32 -1.22
CA ASP A 158 -19.98 -17.90 -2.45
C ASP A 158 -18.89 -18.48 -3.36
N PHE A 159 -17.71 -17.83 -3.42
CA PHE A 159 -16.58 -18.31 -4.21
C PHE A 159 -15.79 -19.44 -3.54
N LYS A 160 -15.92 -19.59 -2.22
CA LYS A 160 -15.41 -20.78 -1.50
C LYS A 160 -16.30 -22.00 -1.73
N LYS A 161 -17.56 -21.80 -2.16
CA LYS A 161 -18.50 -22.84 -2.59
C LYS A 161 -18.48 -23.07 -4.11
N ASP A 162 -17.96 -22.11 -4.87
CA ASP A 162 -17.82 -22.23 -6.31
C ASP A 162 -16.71 -23.23 -6.66
N ARG A 163 -17.12 -24.37 -7.20
CA ARG A 163 -16.24 -25.46 -7.58
C ARG A 163 -15.17 -25.06 -8.57
N GLU A 164 -15.48 -24.21 -9.56
CA GLU A 164 -14.54 -23.78 -10.58
C GLU A 164 -13.43 -22.91 -9.98
N ILE A 165 -13.82 -21.97 -9.11
CA ILE A 165 -12.88 -21.07 -8.44
C ILE A 165 -12.01 -21.83 -7.45
N VAL A 166 -12.59 -22.71 -6.63
CA VAL A 166 -11.83 -23.56 -5.72
C VAL A 166 -10.85 -24.46 -6.47
N LEU A 167 -11.27 -25.09 -7.57
CA LEU A 167 -10.37 -25.88 -8.41
C LEU A 167 -9.22 -25.05 -8.96
N THR A 168 -9.48 -23.81 -9.37
CA THR A 168 -8.44 -22.87 -9.82
C THR A 168 -7.44 -22.58 -8.69
N ALA A 169 -7.94 -22.34 -7.48
CA ALA A 169 -7.10 -22.04 -6.31
C ALA A 169 -6.22 -23.23 -5.90
N VAL A 170 -6.78 -24.44 -5.79
CA VAL A 170 -6.01 -25.62 -5.41
C VAL A 170 -5.01 -26.05 -6.47
N LYS A 171 -5.32 -25.84 -7.76
CA LYS A 171 -4.36 -26.08 -8.85
C LYS A 171 -3.19 -25.10 -8.82
N GLN A 172 -3.40 -23.90 -8.27
CA GLN A 172 -2.32 -22.93 -8.07
C GLN A 172 -1.50 -23.29 -6.82
N ASN A 173 -2.16 -23.66 -5.72
CA ASN A 173 -1.53 -24.08 -4.47
C ASN A 173 -2.48 -25.01 -3.71
N GLY A 174 -2.13 -26.28 -3.54
CA GLY A 174 -3.01 -27.28 -2.92
C GLY A 174 -3.42 -26.94 -1.49
N LYS A 175 -2.63 -26.15 -0.77
CA LYS A 175 -3.00 -25.66 0.58
C LYS A 175 -4.24 -24.76 0.56
N ALA A 176 -4.60 -24.17 -0.58
CA ALA A 176 -5.82 -23.39 -0.73
C ALA A 176 -7.09 -24.20 -0.40
N LEU A 177 -7.03 -25.53 -0.44
CA LEU A 177 -8.13 -26.41 -0.04
C LEU A 177 -8.60 -26.14 1.40
N GLU A 178 -7.72 -25.69 2.29
CA GLU A 178 -8.07 -25.34 3.67
C GLU A 178 -9.15 -24.26 3.77
N TYR A 179 -9.26 -23.41 2.73
CA TYR A 179 -10.19 -22.29 2.64
C TYR A 179 -11.45 -22.57 1.82
N ALA A 180 -11.56 -23.73 1.17
CA ALA A 180 -12.77 -24.12 0.45
C ALA A 180 -13.93 -24.38 1.42
N HIS A 181 -15.16 -24.41 0.91
CA HIS A 181 -16.31 -24.90 1.68
C HIS A 181 -16.15 -26.39 2.03
N GLU A 182 -16.70 -26.82 3.17
CA GLU A 182 -16.55 -28.20 3.68
C GLU A 182 -16.97 -29.28 2.68
N ASP A 183 -17.98 -29.01 1.87
CA ASP A 183 -18.43 -29.95 0.83
C ASP A 183 -17.35 -30.16 -0.24
N LEU A 184 -16.65 -29.10 -0.65
CA LEU A 184 -15.57 -29.16 -1.65
C LEU A 184 -14.27 -29.70 -1.06
N LYS A 185 -14.04 -29.57 0.26
CA LYS A 185 -12.95 -30.26 0.95
C LYS A 185 -13.08 -31.78 0.88
N LYS A 186 -14.30 -32.29 0.76
CA LYS A 186 -14.59 -33.74 0.66
C LYS A 186 -14.74 -34.19 -0.80
N ASP A 187 -14.89 -33.28 -1.74
CA ASP A 187 -14.97 -33.58 -3.17
C ASP A 187 -13.69 -34.29 -3.64
N LYS A 188 -13.87 -35.46 -4.26
CA LYS A 188 -12.77 -36.32 -4.67
C LYS A 188 -11.86 -35.66 -5.70
N GLU A 189 -12.42 -34.93 -6.66
CA GLU A 189 -11.64 -34.28 -7.72
C GLU A 189 -10.85 -33.10 -7.15
N VAL A 190 -11.48 -32.28 -6.31
CA VAL A 190 -10.82 -31.14 -5.66
C VAL A 190 -9.66 -31.60 -4.76
N ARG A 191 -9.86 -32.66 -3.97
CA ARG A 191 -8.80 -33.24 -3.14
C ARG A 191 -7.64 -33.78 -3.96
N LEU A 192 -7.94 -34.55 -5.01
CA LEU A 192 -6.91 -35.07 -5.91
C LEU A 192 -6.14 -33.96 -6.61
N ALA A 193 -6.80 -32.84 -6.94
CA ALA A 193 -6.12 -31.67 -7.48
C ALA A 193 -5.20 -31.03 -6.42
N ALA A 194 -5.68 -30.85 -5.18
CA ALA A 194 -4.89 -30.28 -4.10
C ALA A 194 -3.66 -31.13 -3.72
N GLU A 195 -3.73 -32.45 -3.81
CA GLU A 195 -2.58 -33.33 -3.50
C GLU A 195 -1.49 -33.26 -4.58
N ARG A 196 -1.80 -32.76 -5.78
CA ARG A 196 -0.88 -32.68 -6.92
C ARG A 196 -0.11 -31.35 -7.01
N HIS A 197 -0.49 -30.34 -6.21
CA HIS A 197 -0.02 -28.96 -6.33
C HIS A 197 0.35 -28.37 -4.97
#